data_AF-A0A2H1VI32-F1
#
_entry.id   AF-A0A2H1VI32-F1
#
_cell.length_a   1.000
_cell.length_b   1.000
_cell.length_c   1.000
_cell.angle_alpha   90.00
_cell.angle_beta   90.00
_cell.angle_gamma   90.00
#
_symmetry.space_group_name_H-M   'P 1'
#
loop_
_entity.id
_entity.type
_entity.pdbx_description
1 polymer ?
#
loop_
_entity_poly.entity_id
_entity_poly.type
_entity_poly.pdbx_seq_one_letter_code
_entity_poly.pdbx_strand_id
1 'polypeptide(L)'
;MPNKSRLKCYFGCANDGPLHHFPNPKSTKLEDIEKFSRWKAVLDKITQEKGNVYIYNHILLCNKHFLEGYQLPSRRLTKNAVPTLNLGRQTPPIIDQSMPSTSGLQLLEVQQIDQNIQPSTLTAIQVPR
;
A
#
# COMPACT_ATOMS: atom_id res chain seq x y z
N MET A 1 12.78 22.33 29.06
CA MET A 1 11.45 21.69 28.99
C MET A 1 11.48 20.60 27.92
N PRO A 2 11.30 19.30 28.19
CA PRO A 2 11.14 18.34 27.12
C PRO A 2 9.65 18.17 26.86
N ASN A 3 9.11 18.96 25.94
CA ASN A 3 7.79 18.72 25.37
C ASN A 3 7.92 17.48 24.48
N LYS A 4 7.68 16.30 25.05
CA LYS A 4 7.63 15.04 24.28
C LYS A 4 6.51 15.19 23.27
N SER A 5 6.87 15.53 22.03
CA SER A 5 5.97 15.65 20.92
C SER A 5 5.13 14.37 20.84
N ARG A 6 3.83 14.46 21.13
CA ARG A 6 2.87 13.34 21.01
C ARG A 6 2.70 12.87 19.55
N LEU A 7 3.37 13.53 18.62
CA LEU A 7 3.36 13.27 17.20
C LEU A 7 4.16 11.99 16.92
N LYS A 8 3.50 11.02 16.28
CA LYS A 8 4.10 9.76 15.89
C LYS A 8 4.01 9.60 14.39
N CYS A 9 4.98 8.91 13.80
CA CYS A 9 4.86 8.55 12.40
C CYS A 9 3.71 7.54 12.23
N TYR A 10 2.98 7.70 11.13
CA TYR A 10 1.88 6.86 10.71
C TYR A 10 2.17 5.36 10.78
N PHE A 11 3.39 4.97 10.36
CA PHE A 11 3.81 3.57 10.31
C PHE A 11 4.33 3.04 11.64
N GLY A 12 4.25 3.81 12.73
CA GLY A 12 4.64 3.36 14.06
C GLY A 12 6.15 3.30 14.29
N CYS A 13 6.94 3.97 13.44
CA CYS A 13 8.39 4.03 13.61
C CYS A 13 8.76 4.60 14.99
N ALA A 14 9.63 3.89 15.72
CA ALA A 14 10.34 4.44 16.87
C ALA A 14 11.27 5.54 16.34
N ASN A 15 10.85 6.81 16.42
CA ASN A 15 11.52 7.89 15.70
C ASN A 15 12.46 8.72 16.57
N ASP A 16 13.67 8.94 16.04
CA ASP A 16 14.64 9.98 16.45
C ASP A 16 14.76 11.13 15.42
N GLY A 17 13.87 11.19 14.41
CA GLY A 17 13.99 12.10 13.26
C GLY A 17 12.82 13.07 13.04
N PRO A 18 12.92 13.99 12.05
CA PRO A 18 11.85 14.92 11.70
C PRO A 18 10.58 14.20 11.24
N LEU A 19 9.44 14.77 11.60
CA LEU A 19 8.12 14.36 11.10
C LEU A 19 7.64 15.38 10.09
N HIS A 20 7.13 14.89 8.96
CA HIS A 20 6.63 15.70 7.87
C HIS A 20 5.11 15.53 7.73
N HIS A 21 4.42 16.66 7.72
CA HIS A 21 3.01 16.73 7.34
C HIS A 21 2.83 16.50 5.85
N PHE A 22 1.63 16.02 5.52
CA PHE A 22 1.19 15.96 4.15
C PHE A 22 1.10 17.37 3.55
N PRO A 23 1.29 17.51 2.22
CA PRO A 23 1.03 18.77 1.51
C PRO A 23 -0.42 19.23 1.71
N ASN A 24 -0.71 20.52 1.54
CA ASN A 24 -2.07 21.02 1.72
C ASN A 24 -2.98 20.54 0.57
N PRO A 25 -4.03 19.73 0.84
CA PRO A 25 -4.93 19.22 -0.20
C PRO A 25 -5.84 20.31 -0.80
N LYS A 26 -5.93 21.48 -0.16
CA LYS A 26 -6.70 22.64 -0.63
C LYS A 26 -5.79 23.75 -1.18
N SER A 27 -4.53 23.42 -1.51
CA SER A 27 -3.61 24.38 -2.13
C SER A 27 -4.17 24.85 -3.47
N THR A 28 -3.87 26.09 -3.85
CA THR A 28 -4.14 26.59 -5.21
C THR A 28 -3.11 26.09 -6.22
N LYS A 29 -2.01 25.50 -5.74
CA LYS A 29 -0.93 24.97 -6.58
C LYS A 29 -1.20 23.52 -6.95
N LEU A 30 -1.23 23.24 -8.25
CA LEU A 30 -1.42 21.89 -8.78
C LEU A 30 -0.35 20.91 -8.27
N GLU A 31 0.90 21.37 -8.17
CA GLU A 31 2.03 20.58 -7.63
C GLU A 31 1.77 20.03 -6.22
N ASP A 32 1.15 20.81 -5.33
CA ASP A 32 0.85 20.39 -3.96
C ASP A 32 -0.30 19.37 -3.94
N ILE A 33 -1.32 19.57 -4.78
CA ILE A 33 -2.48 18.67 -4.90
C ILE A 33 -2.03 17.29 -5.43
N GLU A 34 -1.20 17.29 -6.47
CA GLU A 34 -0.63 16.06 -7.04
C GLU A 34 0.27 15.36 -6.04
N LYS A 35 1.15 16.12 -5.36
CA LYS A 35 2.03 15.57 -4.32
C LYS A 35 1.23 14.97 -3.18
N PHE A 36 0.17 15.64 -2.73
CA PHE A 36 -0.74 15.10 -1.72
C PHE A 36 -1.34 13.77 -2.17
N SER A 37 -1.82 13.69 -3.42
CA SER A 37 -2.41 12.48 -3.99
C SER A 37 -1.40 11.33 -4.03
N ARG A 38 -0.15 11.60 -4.42
CA ARG A 38 0.94 10.60 -4.41
C ARG A 38 1.27 10.11 -3.00
N TRP A 39 1.30 11.01 -2.02
CA TRP A 39 1.51 10.63 -0.62
C TRP A 39 0.31 9.85 -0.06
N LYS A 40 -0.91 10.19 -0.45
CA LYS A 40 -2.12 9.50 0.01
C LYS A 40 -2.16 8.05 -0.47
N ALA A 41 -1.64 7.78 -1.67
CA ALA A 41 -1.62 6.45 -2.26
C ALA A 41 -0.84 5.40 -1.45
N VAL A 42 0.11 5.81 -0.60
CA VAL A 42 0.88 4.86 0.25
C VAL A 42 0.17 4.49 1.56
N LEU A 43 -0.95 5.15 1.89
CA LEU A 43 -1.73 4.84 3.08
C LEU A 43 -2.65 3.65 2.80
N ASP A 44 -3.04 2.90 3.83
CA ASP A 44 -4.12 1.90 3.71
C ASP A 44 -5.47 2.54 3.38
N LYS A 45 -6.33 1.74 2.73
CA LYS A 45 -7.66 2.16 2.28
C LYS A 45 -8.51 2.77 3.40
N ILE A 46 -8.48 2.16 4.60
CA ILE A 46 -9.23 2.63 5.77
C ILE A 46 -8.84 4.07 6.11
N THR A 47 -7.55 4.40 6.07
CA THR A 47 -7.08 5.75 6.34
C THR A 47 -7.35 6.72 5.19
N GLN A 48 -7.31 6.24 3.94
CA GLN A 48 -7.68 7.04 2.77
C GLN A 48 -9.15 7.47 2.79
N GLU A 49 -10.05 6.59 3.28
CA GLU A 49 -11.50 6.81 3.39
C GLU A 49 -11.88 7.85 4.45
N LYS A 50 -11.04 8.08 5.47
CA LYS A 50 -11.25 9.15 6.47
C LYS A 50 -11.23 10.56 5.89
N GLY A 51 -10.73 10.72 4.65
CA GLY A 51 -10.78 11.96 3.90
C GLY A 51 -9.54 12.84 4.02
N ASN A 52 -9.42 13.78 3.08
CA ASN A 52 -8.19 14.55 2.87
C ASN A 52 -7.86 15.49 4.04
N VAL A 53 -8.89 16.07 4.69
CA VAL A 53 -8.72 16.96 5.85
C VAL A 53 -8.15 16.19 7.04
N TYR A 54 -8.65 14.98 7.28
CA TYR A 54 -8.12 14.11 8.33
C TYR A 54 -6.65 13.77 8.07
N ILE A 55 -6.33 13.38 6.84
CA ILE A 55 -4.97 12.99 6.44
C ILE A 55 -3.99 14.15 6.66
N TYR A 56 -4.33 15.34 6.18
CA TYR A 56 -3.49 16.53 6.32
C TYR A 56 -3.19 16.90 7.79
N ASN A 57 -4.20 16.81 8.66
CA ASN A 57 -4.08 17.25 10.05
C ASN A 57 -3.42 16.21 10.97
N HIS A 58 -3.63 14.92 10.72
CA HIS A 58 -3.30 13.87 11.69
C HIS A 58 -2.20 12.91 11.25
N ILE A 59 -1.90 12.85 9.95
CA ILE A 59 -0.97 11.86 9.41
C ILE A 59 0.39 12.51 9.19
N LEU A 60 1.42 11.86 9.75
CA LEU A 60 2.80 12.30 9.72
C LEU A 60 3.71 11.17 9.25
N LEU A 61 4.67 11.51 8.39
CA LEU A 61 5.68 10.57 7.91
C LEU A 61 7.07 11.01 8.36
N CYS A 62 7.88 10.08 8.84
CA CYS A 62 9.28 10.37 9.13
C CYS A 62 10.17 10.26 7.90
N ASN A 63 11.39 10.80 7.99
CA ASN A 63 12.39 10.79 6.92
C ASN A 63 12.68 9.40 6.36
N LYS A 64 12.56 8.33 7.17
CA LYS A 64 12.85 6.95 6.73
C LYS A 64 11.92 6.46 5.61
N HIS A 65 10.78 7.12 5.39
CA HIS A 65 9.88 6.78 4.29
C HIS A 65 10.25 7.46 2.97
N PHE A 66 11.23 8.36 2.98
CA PHE A 66 11.70 9.09 1.82
C PHE A 66 13.11 8.63 1.47
N LEU A 67 13.37 8.48 0.17
CA LEU A 67 14.71 8.24 -0.33
C LEU A 67 15.67 9.34 0.14
N GLU A 68 16.90 8.98 0.46
CA GLU A 68 17.90 9.92 0.99
C GLU A 68 18.15 11.10 0.05
N GLY A 69 18.11 10.87 -1.28
CA GLY A 69 18.22 11.93 -2.29
C GLY A 69 17.09 12.97 -2.27
N TYR A 70 15.97 12.71 -1.57
CA TYR A 70 14.92 13.68 -1.35
C TYR A 70 15.08 14.50 -0.07
N GLN A 71 16.08 14.19 0.76
CA GLN A 71 16.35 14.86 2.02
C GLN A 71 17.43 15.94 1.80
N LEU A 72 17.12 17.18 2.15
CA LEU A 72 18.11 18.26 2.16
C LEU A 72 18.93 18.19 3.46
N PRO A 73 20.16 18.76 3.46
CA PRO A 73 20.96 18.92 4.68
C PRO A 73 20.21 19.64 5.82
N SER A 74 19.25 20.49 5.48
CA SER A 74 18.34 21.17 6.43
C SER A 74 17.30 20.25 7.08
N ARG A 75 17.35 18.94 6.82
CA ARG A 75 16.36 17.94 7.23
C ARG A 75 14.95 18.19 6.68
N ARG A 76 14.82 19.05 5.67
CA ARG A 76 13.58 19.27 4.91
C ARG A 76 13.53 18.34 3.71
N LEU A 77 12.32 18.04 3.26
CA LEU A 77 12.11 17.30 2.02
C LEU A 77 12.16 18.23 0.81
N THR A 78 12.68 17.72 -0.30
CA THR A 78 12.59 18.38 -1.61
C THR A 78 11.14 18.54 -2.05
N LYS A 79 10.91 19.46 -3.00
CA LYS A 79 9.57 19.69 -3.56
C LYS A 79 8.96 18.43 -4.16
N ASN A 80 9.76 17.59 -4.81
CA ASN A 80 9.31 16.38 -5.49
C ASN A 80 9.38 15.12 -4.62
N ALA A 81 9.69 15.25 -3.32
CA ALA A 81 9.78 14.13 -2.42
C ALA A 81 8.46 13.36 -2.36
N VAL A 82 8.55 12.06 -2.58
CA VAL A 82 7.42 11.11 -2.45
C VAL A 82 7.84 9.98 -1.51
N PRO A 83 6.93 9.52 -0.63
CA PRO A 83 7.20 8.38 0.23
C PRO A 83 7.26 7.15 -0.66
N THR A 84 8.48 6.72 -0.96
CA THR A 84 8.77 5.63 -1.92
C THR A 84 9.04 4.32 -1.20
N LEU A 85 9.40 4.41 0.07
CA LEU A 85 9.69 3.27 0.91
C LEU A 85 8.38 2.85 1.59
N ASN A 86 7.67 1.89 0.97
CA ASN A 86 6.57 1.12 1.54
C ASN A 86 7.07 0.21 2.67
N LEU A 87 7.80 0.77 3.64
CA LEU A 87 8.12 0.12 4.89
C LEU A 87 6.79 0.06 5.62
N GLY A 88 6.07 -1.04 5.45
CA GLY A 88 4.76 -1.26 6.06
C GLY A 88 4.79 -1.01 7.58
N ARG A 89 3.62 -1.03 8.23
CA ARG A 89 3.58 -1.03 9.69
C ARG A 89 4.48 -2.17 10.17
N GLN A 90 5.51 -1.83 10.94
CA GLN A 90 6.21 -2.83 11.73
C GLN A 90 5.23 -3.26 12.82
N THR A 91 4.32 -4.17 12.48
CA THR A 91 3.68 -4.98 13.50
C THR A 91 4.81 -5.70 14.21
N PRO A 92 4.97 -5.56 15.54
CA PRO A 92 5.92 -6.39 16.25
C PRO A 92 5.62 -7.86 15.89
N PRO A 93 6.65 -8.70 15.69
CA PRO A 93 6.42 -10.09 15.35
C PRO A 93 5.52 -10.70 16.43
N ILE A 94 4.30 -11.06 16.05
CA ILE A 94 3.44 -11.90 16.88
C ILE A 94 4.15 -13.25 16.89
N ILE A 95 4.77 -13.60 18.00
CA ILE A 95 5.32 -14.93 18.21
C ILE A 95 4.11 -15.86 18.38
N ASP A 96 3.55 -16.33 17.27
CA ASP A 96 2.55 -17.41 17.33
C ASP A 96 3.29 -18.72 17.55
N GLN A 97 3.49 -19.07 18.82
CA GLN A 97 3.95 -20.39 19.23
C GLN A 97 2.78 -21.38 19.14
N SER A 98 2.32 -21.71 17.93
CA SER A 98 1.45 -22.87 17.74
C SER A 98 1.52 -23.47 16.33
N MET A 99 2.71 -23.92 15.93
CA MET A 99 2.84 -24.91 14.84
C MET A 99 3.07 -26.30 15.44
N PRO A 100 2.09 -27.22 15.42
CA PRO A 100 2.42 -28.63 15.42
C PRO A 100 2.99 -28.98 14.04
N SER A 101 4.28 -29.33 14.02
CA SER A 101 4.92 -30.01 12.89
C SER A 101 4.26 -31.37 12.68
N THR A 102 3.73 -31.65 11.50
CA THR A 102 3.58 -33.04 11.03
C THR A 102 3.58 -33.09 9.50
N SER A 103 4.70 -33.58 8.97
CA SER A 103 4.85 -34.58 7.90
C SER A 103 3.98 -34.51 6.64
N GLY A 104 4.65 -34.54 5.48
CA GLY A 104 4.08 -35.14 4.27
C GLY A 104 4.57 -34.54 2.96
N LEU A 105 5.78 -34.91 2.51
CA LEU A 105 6.07 -34.88 1.08
C LEU A 105 5.23 -35.98 0.42
N GLN A 106 4.25 -35.59 -0.39
CA GLN A 106 3.66 -36.46 -1.40
C GLN A 106 3.71 -35.74 -2.75
N LEU A 107 4.78 -36.08 -3.48
CA LEU A 107 4.87 -36.01 -4.92
C LEU A 107 3.92 -37.06 -5.53
N LEU A 108 3.60 -36.91 -6.82
CA LEU A 108 2.71 -37.71 -7.72
C LEU A 108 1.33 -37.05 -7.88
N GLU A 109 0.75 -36.85 -9.06
CA GLU A 109 0.94 -37.46 -10.39
C GLU A 109 0.35 -36.48 -11.44
N VAL A 110 0.94 -36.42 -12.64
CA VAL A 110 0.36 -35.74 -13.82
C VAL A 110 -0.51 -36.75 -14.58
N GLN A 111 -1.79 -36.46 -14.79
CA GLN A 111 -2.66 -37.09 -15.82
C GLN A 111 -3.93 -36.22 -16.01
N GLN A 112 -4.03 -35.47 -17.10
CA GLN A 112 -4.64 -35.81 -18.40
C GLN A 112 -6.17 -35.55 -18.49
N ILE A 113 -6.50 -34.54 -19.32
CA ILE A 113 -7.55 -34.45 -20.35
C ILE A 113 -8.95 -35.02 -20.02
N ASP A 114 -9.98 -34.16 -20.08
CA ASP A 114 -11.29 -34.58 -20.61
C ASP A 114 -11.94 -33.45 -21.42
N GLN A 115 -11.92 -33.64 -22.75
CA GLN A 115 -12.78 -32.94 -23.69
C GLN A 115 -14.13 -33.66 -23.69
N ASN A 116 -15.19 -33.02 -23.21
CA ASN A 116 -16.53 -33.55 -23.37
C ASN A 116 -17.56 -32.44 -23.53
N ILE A 117 -17.76 -31.99 -24.78
CA ILE A 117 -19.07 -31.48 -25.21
C ILE A 117 -19.33 -32.01 -26.63
N GLN A 118 -20.11 -33.09 -26.73
CA GLN A 118 -21.23 -33.21 -27.68
C GLN A 118 -22.25 -34.24 -27.15
N PRO A 119 -23.55 -34.02 -27.43
CA PRO A 119 -24.17 -34.88 -28.44
C PRO A 119 -25.05 -34.13 -29.47
N SER A 120 -24.83 -34.45 -30.77
CA SER A 120 -25.77 -35.07 -31.73
C SER A 120 -27.28 -34.77 -31.63
N THR A 121 -28.14 -34.56 -32.65
CA THR A 121 -28.14 -34.48 -34.14
C THR A 121 -29.59 -34.11 -34.56
N LEU A 122 -29.83 -33.49 -35.74
CA LEU A 122 -30.91 -33.75 -36.75
C LEU A 122 -31.20 -32.48 -37.60
N THR A 123 -30.63 -32.36 -38.81
CA THR A 123 -31.23 -32.64 -40.14
C THR A 123 -32.29 -31.60 -40.58
N ALA A 124 -31.93 -30.56 -41.37
CA ALA A 124 -31.97 -30.45 -42.85
C ALA A 124 -33.42 -30.39 -43.42
N ILE A 125 -33.94 -29.30 -44.02
CA ILE A 125 -33.89 -28.86 -45.44
C ILE A 125 -35.11 -27.90 -45.60
N GLN A 126 -35.09 -26.72 -46.27
CA GLN A 126 -35.42 -26.50 -47.69
C GLN A 126 -35.45 -24.97 -47.99
N VAL A 127 -34.94 -24.62 -49.18
CA VAL A 127 -34.92 -23.29 -49.84
C VAL A 127 -36.27 -22.95 -50.50
N PRO A 128 -36.67 -21.67 -50.59
CA PRO A 128 -36.87 -21.02 -51.90
C PRO A 128 -36.33 -19.57 -51.87
N ARG A 129 -35.89 -18.92 -52.95
CA ARG A 129 -36.44 -18.81 -54.30
C ARG A 129 -35.40 -18.16 -55.21
#